data_AF-A0A968NAX7-F1
#
_entry.id   AF-A0A968NAX7-F1
#
_cell.length_a   1.000
_cell.length_b   1.000
_cell.length_c   1.000
_cell.angle_alpha   90.00
_cell.angle_beta   90.00
_cell.angle_gamma   90.00
#
_symmetry.space_group_name_H-M   'P 1'
#
loop_
_entity.id
_entity.type
_entity.pdbx_description
1 polymer ?
#
loop_
_entity_poly.entity_id
_entity_poly.type
_entity_poly.pdbx_seq_one_letter_code
_entity_poly.pdbx_strand_id
1 'polypeptide(L)'
;MPHWVRSKHVGQWLLLMLVVVVLHSSDLGLPAPDLRPTHSIQHRPHHMPAPQLAIVPYVRPSLAAHMVSLQPTIQAAAAHYYDPTVCELDQASFTRLIAVIIYNEQNGWFEDMVEPVRRFTPTYEYAQVLLNRHVAGSNYSVWPTNLRPSVALEVVRGEVPIPHAPGIMPTTLRVARSQIHPAHFSNMDHLYAALNEEISDAPVAIEYLAANLVRGCYRARYEGVPQSWRTLAAWHNQGIVQPTQISQSGWTQAYLRRAGAYIPTAHALLRADVQPSAGGCCR
;
A
#
# COMPACT_ATOMS: atom_id res chain seq x y z
N MET A 1 -39.07 -17.98 15.86
CA MET A 1 -38.35 -18.37 14.62
C MET A 1 -38.40 -17.19 13.66
N PRO A 2 -37.30 -16.47 13.42
CA PRO A 2 -37.34 -15.29 12.55
C PRO A 2 -37.20 -15.71 11.08
N HIS A 3 -38.11 -15.18 10.26
CA HIS A 3 -38.17 -15.37 8.82
C HIS A 3 -36.97 -14.73 8.13
N TRP A 4 -36.15 -15.55 7.46
CA TRP A 4 -35.14 -15.08 6.52
C TRP A 4 -35.82 -14.56 5.25
N VAL A 5 -35.92 -13.25 5.13
CA VAL A 5 -36.27 -12.58 3.88
C VAL A 5 -35.12 -12.82 2.89
N ARG A 6 -35.33 -13.70 1.92
CA ARG A 6 -34.46 -13.87 0.75
C ARG A 6 -34.50 -12.59 -0.09
N SER A 7 -33.66 -11.62 0.25
CA SER A 7 -33.47 -10.41 -0.55
C SER A 7 -32.72 -10.77 -1.83
N LYS A 8 -33.46 -10.86 -2.95
CA LYS A 8 -32.91 -11.03 -4.30
C LYS A 8 -31.91 -9.93 -4.68
N HIS A 9 -31.89 -8.81 -3.94
CA HIS A 9 -31.00 -7.69 -4.18
C HIS A 9 -29.56 -7.92 -3.68
N VAL A 10 -29.36 -8.74 -2.65
CA VAL A 10 -28.00 -9.01 -2.12
C VAL A 10 -27.14 -9.75 -3.15
N GLY A 11 -27.74 -10.68 -3.89
CA GLY A 11 -27.07 -11.39 -4.99
C GLY A 11 -26.69 -10.47 -6.16
N GLN A 12 -27.53 -9.48 -6.48
CA GLN A 12 -27.22 -8.50 -7.54
C GLN A 12 -26.08 -7.56 -7.14
N TRP A 13 -26.01 -7.13 -5.87
CA TRP A 13 -24.91 -6.30 -5.38
C TRP A 13 -23.57 -7.04 -5.32
N LEU A 14 -23.58 -8.32 -4.90
CA LEU A 14 -22.40 -9.18 -4.94
C LEU A 14 -21.93 -9.44 -6.38
N LEU A 15 -22.85 -9.66 -7.31
CA LEU A 15 -22.52 -9.82 -8.73
C LEU A 15 -21.95 -8.52 -9.32
N LEU A 16 -22.52 -7.37 -8.98
CA LEU A 16 -22.02 -6.06 -9.43
C LEU A 16 -20.63 -5.76 -8.84
N MET A 17 -20.40 -6.07 -7.56
CA MET A 17 -19.09 -5.96 -6.91
C MET A 17 -18.07 -6.90 -7.54
N LEU A 18 -18.44 -8.15 -7.81
CA LEU A 18 -17.58 -9.11 -8.50
C LEU A 18 -17.23 -8.63 -9.92
N VAL A 19 -18.20 -8.08 -10.65
CA VAL A 19 -18.01 -7.50 -11.99
C VAL A 19 -17.10 -6.27 -11.92
N VAL A 20 -17.25 -5.39 -10.94
CA VAL A 20 -16.35 -4.24 -10.73
C VAL A 20 -14.94 -4.71 -10.40
N VAL A 21 -14.78 -5.70 -9.52
CA VAL A 21 -13.46 -6.27 -9.18
C VAL A 21 -12.80 -6.92 -10.39
N VAL A 22 -13.53 -7.74 -11.17
CA VAL A 22 -13.02 -8.46 -12.36
C VAL A 22 -12.70 -7.49 -13.52
N LEU A 23 -13.54 -6.47 -13.74
CA LEU A 23 -13.33 -5.47 -14.79
C LEU A 23 -12.18 -4.50 -14.50
N HIS A 24 -11.79 -4.34 -13.23
CA HIS A 24 -10.68 -3.44 -12.85
C HIS A 24 -9.36 -4.17 -12.59
N SER A 25 -9.36 -5.49 -12.40
CA SER A 25 -8.14 -6.31 -12.43
C SER A 25 -7.64 -6.63 -13.85
N SER A 26 -8.46 -6.34 -14.86
CA SER A 26 -8.10 -6.45 -16.27
C SER A 26 -7.84 -5.05 -16.80
N ASP A 27 -6.67 -4.80 -17.40
CA ASP A 27 -6.37 -3.55 -18.13
C ASP A 27 -7.43 -3.29 -19.21
N LEU A 28 -8.48 -2.54 -18.88
CA LEU A 28 -9.38 -1.95 -19.85
C LEU A 28 -8.99 -0.49 -20.00
N GLY A 29 -8.18 -0.23 -21.03
CA GLY A 29 -7.79 1.09 -21.50
C GLY A 29 -9.00 1.93 -21.91
N LEU A 30 -9.65 2.53 -20.93
CA LEU A 30 -10.64 3.57 -21.15
C LEU A 30 -9.91 4.89 -21.49
N PRO A 31 -10.35 5.61 -22.53
CA PRO A 31 -9.68 6.83 -22.96
C PRO A 31 -9.78 7.92 -21.88
N ALA A 32 -8.63 8.53 -21.57
CA ALA A 32 -8.58 9.71 -20.69
C ALA A 32 -9.37 10.88 -21.32
N PRO A 33 -10.11 11.67 -20.53
CA PRO A 33 -10.73 12.89 -21.03
C PRO A 33 -9.66 13.89 -21.48
N ASP A 34 -9.84 14.43 -22.69
CA ASP A 34 -8.98 15.40 -23.35
C ASP A 34 -9.01 16.74 -22.60
N LEU A 35 -8.02 16.99 -21.74
CA LEU A 35 -7.78 18.29 -21.10
C LEU A 35 -6.73 19.05 -21.90
N ARG A 36 -7.17 19.77 -22.94
CA ARG A 36 -6.32 20.70 -23.67
C ARG A 36 -5.94 21.90 -22.79
N PRO A 37 -4.67 22.30 -22.71
CA PRO A 37 -4.26 23.50 -21.99
C PRO A 37 -4.44 24.74 -22.86
N THR A 38 -5.22 25.72 -22.41
CA THR A 38 -5.16 27.09 -22.91
C THR A 38 -4.10 27.86 -22.13
N HIS A 39 -3.04 28.28 -22.84
CA HIS A 39 -2.03 29.18 -22.31
C HIS A 39 -2.59 30.60 -22.09
N SER A 40 -2.31 31.17 -20.92
CA SER A 40 -1.90 32.57 -20.83
C SER A 40 -0.91 32.73 -19.67
N ILE A 41 0.25 33.30 -19.98
CA ILE A 41 1.31 33.63 -19.02
C ILE A 41 1.04 35.04 -18.51
N GLN A 42 0.87 35.20 -17.20
CA GLN A 42 1.12 36.48 -16.53
C GLN A 42 1.91 36.22 -15.24
N HIS A 43 3.13 36.75 -15.21
CA HIS A 43 4.00 36.77 -14.04
C HIS A 43 3.48 37.73 -12.98
N ARG A 44 3.21 37.19 -11.78
CA ARG A 44 3.18 37.94 -10.53
C ARG A 44 3.86 37.09 -9.45
N PRO A 45 4.77 37.64 -8.63
CA PRO A 45 5.39 36.88 -7.57
C PRO A 45 4.36 36.71 -6.44
N HIS A 46 3.59 35.62 -6.51
CA HIS A 46 2.74 35.20 -5.42
C HIS A 46 3.62 34.49 -4.39
N HIS A 47 3.62 35.02 -3.16
CA HIS A 47 3.85 34.20 -1.97
C HIS A 47 2.95 32.96 -2.10
N MET A 48 3.53 31.82 -2.50
CA MET A 48 2.77 30.59 -2.55
C MET A 48 2.53 30.15 -1.11
N PRO A 49 1.27 30.15 -0.60
CA PRO A 49 0.99 29.45 0.63
C PRO A 49 1.44 28.00 0.48
N ALA A 50 1.89 27.38 1.58
CA ALA A 50 2.25 25.98 1.59
C ALA A 50 1.13 25.16 0.90
N PRO A 51 1.47 24.21 0.00
CA PRO A 51 0.47 23.49 -0.77
C PRO A 51 -0.55 22.86 0.19
N GLN A 52 -1.80 23.33 0.11
CA GLN A 52 -2.90 22.75 0.87
C GLN A 52 -3.04 21.28 0.46
N LEU A 53 -3.23 20.39 1.43
CA LEU A 53 -3.56 19.01 1.15
C LEU A 53 -4.88 19.00 0.37
N ALA A 54 -4.82 18.52 -0.87
CA ALA A 54 -5.94 18.60 -1.81
C ALA A 54 -7.16 17.75 -1.42
N ILE A 55 -7.05 16.95 -0.35
CA ILE A 55 -8.09 16.03 0.15
C ILE A 55 -8.00 16.02 1.68
N VAL A 56 -9.14 16.02 2.37
CA VAL A 56 -9.21 15.72 3.81
C VAL A 56 -9.20 14.19 3.97
N PRO A 57 -8.16 13.59 4.58
CA PRO A 57 -8.09 12.15 4.73
C PRO A 57 -9.20 11.66 5.67
N TYR A 58 -9.88 10.59 5.30
CA TYR A 58 -10.86 9.94 6.15
C TYR A 58 -10.23 8.73 6.85
N VAL A 59 -10.14 8.76 8.17
CA VAL A 59 -9.66 7.63 8.97
C VAL A 59 -10.83 7.07 9.76
N ARG A 60 -11.11 5.78 9.58
CA ARG A 60 -12.14 5.10 10.37
C ARG A 60 -11.70 4.96 11.82
N PRO A 61 -12.60 5.12 12.81
CA PRO A 61 -12.24 4.91 14.21
C PRO A 61 -11.63 3.55 14.51
N SER A 62 -12.14 2.48 13.88
CA SER A 62 -11.58 1.13 14.02
C SER A 62 -10.17 1.02 13.44
N LEU A 63 -9.90 1.64 12.29
CA LEU A 63 -8.54 1.70 11.74
C LEU A 63 -7.64 2.52 12.67
N ALA A 64 -8.06 3.69 13.13
CA ALA A 64 -7.25 4.52 14.02
C ALA A 64 -6.80 3.72 15.26
N ALA A 65 -7.74 3.01 15.92
CA ALA A 65 -7.43 2.15 17.06
C ALA A 65 -6.48 1.00 16.67
N HIS A 66 -6.70 0.38 15.52
CA HIS A 66 -5.85 -0.69 15.04
C HIS A 66 -4.43 -0.19 14.70
N MET A 67 -4.29 0.97 14.09
CA MET A 67 -3.00 1.61 13.77
C MET A 67 -2.20 1.94 15.03
N VAL A 68 -2.86 2.34 16.11
CA VAL A 68 -2.22 2.48 17.44
C VAL A 68 -1.68 1.13 17.91
N SER A 69 -2.45 0.05 17.76
CA SER A 69 -1.96 -1.29 18.14
C SER A 69 -0.81 -1.80 17.25
N LEU A 70 -0.76 -1.38 15.98
CA LEU A 70 0.30 -1.74 15.02
C LEU A 70 1.54 -0.84 15.12
N GLN A 71 1.46 0.29 15.81
CA GLN A 71 2.56 1.26 15.90
C GLN A 71 3.90 0.63 16.35
N PRO A 72 3.96 -0.21 17.40
CA PRO A 72 5.20 -0.85 17.81
C PRO A 72 5.74 -1.78 16.71
N THR A 73 4.86 -2.48 16.01
CA THR A 73 5.21 -3.37 14.90
C THR A 73 5.78 -2.58 13.71
N ILE A 74 5.18 -1.44 13.37
CA ILE A 74 5.65 -0.54 12.30
C ILE A 74 7.05 -0.02 12.64
N GLN A 75 7.27 0.44 13.87
CA GLN A 75 8.56 0.94 14.33
C GLN A 75 9.61 -0.18 14.35
N ALA A 76 9.26 -1.37 14.86
CA ALA A 76 10.17 -2.52 14.90
C ALA A 76 10.56 -3.00 13.51
N ALA A 77 9.60 -3.09 12.58
CA ALA A 77 9.89 -3.43 11.19
C ALA A 77 10.79 -2.37 10.54
N ALA A 78 10.48 -1.09 10.70
CA ALA A 78 11.34 -0.03 10.18
C ALA A 78 12.76 -0.12 10.73
N ALA A 79 12.94 -0.34 12.04
CA ALA A 79 14.25 -0.49 12.66
C ALA A 79 15.01 -1.74 12.17
N HIS A 80 14.30 -2.81 11.85
CA HIS A 80 14.90 -4.05 11.36
C HIS A 80 15.34 -3.97 9.90
N TYR A 81 14.49 -3.41 9.03
CA TYR A 81 14.71 -3.44 7.58
C TYR A 81 15.41 -2.19 7.05
N TYR A 82 15.32 -1.05 7.73
CA TYR A 82 15.96 0.17 7.27
C TYR A 82 17.48 0.02 7.21
N ASP A 83 18.05 0.31 6.04
CA ASP A 83 19.49 0.36 5.83
C ASP A 83 19.87 1.74 5.25
N PRO A 84 20.60 2.58 6.00
CA PRO A 84 21.01 3.91 5.52
C PRO A 84 22.01 3.85 4.37
N THR A 85 22.64 2.69 4.11
CA THR A 85 23.54 2.50 2.98
C THR A 85 22.78 2.23 1.68
N VAL A 86 21.50 1.85 1.77
CA VAL A 86 20.63 1.51 0.64
C VAL A 86 19.57 2.60 0.41
N CYS A 87 18.94 3.09 1.48
CA CYS A 87 17.85 4.05 1.44
C CYS A 87 18.31 5.49 1.73
N GLU A 88 17.97 6.44 0.86
CA GLU A 88 18.28 7.88 1.08
C GLU A 88 17.33 8.57 2.07
N LEU A 89 16.13 8.00 2.29
CA LEU A 89 15.25 8.47 3.35
C LEU A 89 15.90 8.24 4.71
N ASP A 90 15.70 9.15 5.67
CA ASP A 90 16.00 8.82 7.06
C ASP A 90 15.03 7.76 7.60
N GLN A 91 15.44 7.06 8.66
CA GLN A 91 14.64 6.00 9.27
C GLN A 91 13.25 6.50 9.71
N ALA A 92 13.14 7.75 10.19
CA ALA A 92 11.87 8.31 10.63
C ALA A 92 10.90 8.51 9.45
N SER A 93 11.40 8.94 8.30
CA SER A 93 10.66 9.11 7.05
C SER A 93 10.29 7.77 6.46
N PHE A 94 11.18 6.77 6.53
CA PHE A 94 10.89 5.39 6.15
C PHE A 94 9.78 4.77 7.00
N THR A 95 9.87 4.91 8.33
CA THR A 95 8.83 4.46 9.29
C THR A 95 7.49 5.13 9.00
N ARG A 96 7.50 6.43 8.74
CA ARG A 96 6.30 7.20 8.39
C ARG A 96 5.68 6.73 7.09
N LEU A 97 6.50 6.41 6.09
CA LEU A 97 6.02 5.91 4.80
C LEU A 97 5.26 4.58 4.97
N ILE A 98 5.75 3.66 5.80
CA ILE A 98 5.02 2.41 6.13
C ILE A 98 3.62 2.75 6.66
N ALA A 99 3.53 3.63 7.66
CA ALA A 99 2.24 4.03 8.23
C ALA A 99 1.34 4.76 7.22
N VAL A 100 1.90 5.64 6.37
CA VAL A 100 1.16 6.33 5.30
C VAL A 100 0.54 5.35 4.34
N ILE A 101 1.29 4.32 3.92
CA ILE A 101 0.79 3.29 3.02
C ILE A 101 -0.39 2.57 3.67
N ILE A 102 -0.24 2.07 4.90
CA ILE A 102 -1.33 1.33 5.58
C ILE A 102 -2.59 2.21 5.75
N TYR A 103 -2.43 3.48 6.13
CA TYR A 103 -3.56 4.42 6.19
C TYR A 103 -4.24 4.62 4.83
N ASN A 104 -3.44 4.72 3.77
CA ASN A 104 -3.93 4.98 2.43
C ASN A 104 -4.61 3.75 1.80
N GLU A 105 -4.07 2.55 2.02
CA GLU A 105 -4.60 1.30 1.45
C GLU A 105 -5.97 0.92 2.01
N GLN A 106 -6.31 1.39 3.22
CA GLN A 106 -7.58 1.09 3.86
C GLN A 106 -8.80 1.76 3.22
N ASN A 107 -8.59 2.77 2.38
CA ASN A 107 -9.67 3.39 1.62
C ASN A 107 -9.37 3.21 0.13
N GLY A 108 -10.18 2.42 -0.58
CA GLY A 108 -10.10 2.38 -2.05
C GLY A 108 -10.42 3.75 -2.65
N TRP A 109 -9.91 4.06 -3.85
CA TRP A 109 -10.27 5.31 -4.57
C TRP A 109 -11.80 5.48 -4.71
N PHE A 110 -12.53 4.36 -4.79
CA PHE A 110 -13.98 4.33 -4.89
C PHE A 110 -14.68 4.79 -3.61
N GLU A 111 -14.07 4.58 -2.45
CA GLU A 111 -14.59 5.03 -1.15
C GLU A 111 -14.44 6.54 -0.95
N ASP A 112 -13.49 7.14 -1.64
CA ASP A 112 -13.32 8.60 -1.68
C ASP A 112 -14.34 9.24 -2.62
N MET A 113 -14.78 8.54 -3.66
CA MET A 113 -15.78 9.03 -4.60
C MET A 113 -17.23 8.78 -4.14
N VAL A 114 -17.47 7.68 -3.43
CA VAL A 114 -18.80 7.25 -3.03
C VAL A 114 -18.79 6.89 -1.54
N GLU A 115 -18.94 7.90 -0.68
CA GLU A 115 -18.94 7.75 0.78
C GLU A 115 -19.81 6.59 1.30
N PRO A 116 -21.03 6.31 0.77
CA PRO A 116 -21.83 5.17 1.20
C PRO A 116 -21.14 3.81 1.06
N VAL A 117 -20.23 3.66 0.09
CA VAL A 117 -19.50 2.40 -0.15
C VAL A 117 -18.58 2.05 1.00
N ARG A 118 -18.14 3.04 1.77
CA ARG A 118 -17.31 2.83 2.95
C ARG A 118 -17.92 1.76 3.86
N ARG A 119 -19.25 1.69 4.01
CA ARG A 119 -19.91 0.68 4.86
C ARG A 119 -19.66 -0.78 4.43
N PHE A 120 -19.27 -1.01 3.18
CA PHE A 120 -19.07 -2.34 2.60
C PHE A 120 -17.60 -2.72 2.42
N THR A 121 -16.67 -1.80 2.70
CA THR A 121 -15.21 -2.01 2.59
C THR A 121 -14.72 -3.31 3.22
N PRO A 122 -15.05 -3.61 4.49
CA PRO A 122 -14.55 -4.84 5.12
C PRO A 122 -15.02 -6.11 4.40
N THR A 123 -16.19 -6.06 3.75
CA THR A 123 -16.76 -7.20 3.04
C THR A 123 -16.02 -7.48 1.74
N TYR A 124 -15.61 -6.45 0.98
CA TYR A 124 -14.85 -6.68 -0.26
C TYR A 124 -13.41 -7.12 0.05
N GLU A 125 -12.78 -6.58 1.09
CA GLU A 125 -11.42 -6.97 1.51
C GLU A 125 -11.41 -8.46 1.91
N TYR A 126 -12.40 -8.90 2.68
CA TYR A 126 -12.56 -10.31 3.02
C TYR A 126 -12.80 -11.19 1.77
N ALA A 127 -13.58 -10.69 0.81
CA ALA A 127 -13.81 -11.41 -0.45
C ALA A 127 -12.52 -11.57 -1.27
N GLN A 128 -11.64 -10.57 -1.31
CA GLN A 128 -10.33 -10.68 -1.97
C GLN A 128 -9.44 -11.75 -1.33
N VAL A 129 -9.41 -11.80 0.01
CA VAL A 129 -8.69 -12.86 0.74
C VAL A 129 -9.26 -14.25 0.41
N LEU A 130 -10.58 -14.40 0.38
CA LEU A 130 -11.23 -15.67 0.02
C LEU A 130 -10.95 -16.07 -1.43
N LEU A 131 -11.05 -15.14 -2.37
CA LEU A 131 -10.75 -15.41 -3.77
C LEU A 131 -9.30 -15.82 -3.93
N ASN A 132 -8.37 -15.16 -3.24
CA ASN A 132 -6.96 -15.53 -3.28
C ASN A 132 -6.66 -16.94 -2.72
N ARG A 133 -7.50 -17.43 -1.81
CA ARG A 133 -7.37 -18.78 -1.23
C ARG A 133 -7.98 -19.88 -2.06
N HIS A 134 -9.05 -19.58 -2.81
CA HIS A 134 -9.90 -20.59 -3.43
C HIS A 134 -9.87 -20.60 -4.96
N VAL A 135 -9.35 -19.55 -5.60
CA VAL A 135 -9.26 -19.47 -7.05
C VAL A 135 -7.80 -19.68 -7.47
N ALA A 136 -7.53 -20.77 -8.20
CA ALA A 136 -6.18 -21.03 -8.71
C ALA A 136 -5.67 -19.85 -9.56
N GLY A 137 -4.38 -19.48 -9.40
CA GLY A 137 -3.74 -18.38 -10.10
C GLY A 137 -4.13 -16.95 -9.66
N SER A 138 -4.99 -16.78 -8.66
CA SER A 138 -5.36 -15.46 -8.14
C SER A 138 -4.18 -14.72 -7.51
N ASN A 139 -4.10 -13.42 -7.74
CA ASN A 139 -3.00 -12.55 -7.29
C ASN A 139 -3.52 -11.17 -6.87
N TYR A 140 -4.67 -11.15 -6.19
CA TYR A 140 -5.22 -9.91 -5.66
C TYR A 140 -4.35 -9.39 -4.53
N SER A 141 -4.27 -8.07 -4.43
CA SER A 141 -3.66 -7.44 -3.28
C SER A 141 -4.54 -7.64 -2.04
N VAL A 142 -3.94 -7.83 -0.86
CA VAL A 142 -4.67 -8.02 0.40
C VAL A 142 -4.27 -7.05 1.50
N TRP A 143 -5.23 -6.75 2.37
CA TRP A 143 -5.04 -5.94 3.57
C TRP A 143 -4.06 -6.61 4.55
N PRO A 144 -3.23 -5.86 5.31
CA PRO A 144 -3.22 -4.39 5.49
C PRO A 144 -2.39 -3.58 4.50
N THR A 145 -1.52 -4.22 3.73
CA THR A 145 -0.52 -3.48 2.94
C THR A 145 -0.80 -3.51 1.45
N ASN A 146 -1.95 -4.05 1.02
CA ASN A 146 -2.32 -4.20 -0.39
C ASN A 146 -1.20 -4.88 -1.23
N LEU A 147 -0.45 -5.79 -0.61
CA LEU A 147 0.60 -6.54 -1.28
C LEU A 147 0.00 -7.73 -2.03
N ARG A 148 0.54 -8.00 -3.22
CA ARG A 148 0.16 -9.16 -4.03
C ARG A 148 1.04 -10.36 -3.66
N PRO A 149 0.50 -11.59 -3.70
CA PRO A 149 1.30 -12.81 -3.54
C PRO A 149 2.54 -12.87 -4.43
N SER A 150 2.47 -12.40 -5.69
CA SER A 150 3.65 -12.36 -6.57
C SER A 150 4.76 -11.45 -6.06
N VAL A 151 4.42 -10.30 -5.47
CA VAL A 151 5.40 -9.38 -4.89
C VAL A 151 5.99 -9.97 -3.62
N ALA A 152 5.16 -10.63 -2.79
CA ALA A 152 5.63 -11.37 -1.63
C ALA A 152 6.59 -12.50 -2.02
N LEU A 153 6.31 -13.21 -3.12
CA LEU A 153 7.20 -14.23 -3.67
C LEU A 153 8.58 -13.65 -4.03
N GLU A 154 8.61 -12.50 -4.72
CA GLU A 154 9.87 -11.83 -5.04
C GLU A 154 10.63 -11.43 -3.76
N VAL A 155 9.93 -10.95 -2.72
CA VAL A 155 10.55 -10.65 -1.42
C VAL A 155 11.19 -11.88 -0.79
N VAL A 156 10.48 -13.03 -0.70
CA VAL A 156 11.05 -14.25 -0.09
C VAL A 156 12.17 -14.88 -0.91
N ARG A 157 12.21 -14.63 -2.22
CA ARG A 157 13.32 -15.03 -3.08
C ARG A 157 14.50 -14.05 -3.02
N GLY A 158 14.33 -12.90 -2.37
CA GLY A 158 15.33 -11.84 -2.33
C GLY A 158 15.53 -11.19 -3.69
N GLU A 159 14.49 -11.06 -4.51
CA GLU A 159 14.58 -10.62 -5.90
C GLU A 159 14.11 -9.16 -6.06
N VAL A 160 14.83 -8.35 -6.82
CA VAL A 160 14.39 -7.02 -7.27
C VAL A 160 14.31 -7.03 -8.79
N PRO A 161 13.11 -6.97 -9.38
CA PRO A 161 12.94 -6.97 -10.84
C PRO A 161 13.37 -5.62 -11.41
N ILE A 162 14.27 -5.66 -12.39
CA ILE A 162 14.81 -4.48 -13.08
C ILE A 162 14.13 -4.32 -14.43
N PRO A 163 13.45 -3.19 -14.70
CA PRO A 163 12.88 -2.91 -16.00
C PRO A 163 13.97 -2.81 -17.06
N HIS A 164 13.66 -3.26 -18.27
CA HIS A 164 14.50 -3.07 -19.46
C HIS A 164 15.87 -3.76 -19.44
N ALA A 165 16.12 -4.61 -18.44
CA ALA A 165 17.19 -5.60 -18.43
C ALA A 165 16.58 -6.98 -18.17
N PRO A 166 17.10 -8.08 -18.75
CA PRO A 166 16.66 -9.44 -18.40
C PRO A 166 17.11 -9.86 -16.98
N GLY A 167 17.42 -8.90 -16.11
CA GLY A 167 18.11 -9.10 -14.85
C GLY A 167 17.17 -9.05 -13.66
N ILE A 168 17.33 -10.04 -12.79
CA ILE A 168 16.89 -9.97 -11.41
C ILE A 168 18.09 -9.54 -10.59
N MET A 169 17.94 -8.48 -9.80
CA MET A 169 18.96 -8.08 -8.83
C MET A 169 18.72 -8.85 -7.53
N PRO A 170 19.68 -9.69 -7.08
CA PRO A 170 19.55 -10.39 -5.81
C PRO A 170 19.76 -9.42 -4.64
N THR A 171 19.07 -9.69 -3.54
CA THR A 171 19.16 -8.98 -2.26
C THR A 171 19.26 -10.01 -1.14
N THR A 172 19.81 -9.58 0.00
CA THR A 172 19.89 -10.41 1.21
C THR A 172 18.68 -10.22 2.12
N LEU A 173 17.64 -9.52 1.66
CA LEU A 173 16.44 -9.25 2.44
C LEU A 173 15.73 -10.56 2.77
N ARG A 174 15.40 -10.73 4.04
CA ARG A 174 14.64 -11.88 4.54
C ARG A 174 13.55 -11.36 5.46
N VAL A 175 12.33 -11.80 5.23
CA VAL A 175 11.22 -11.46 6.13
C VAL A 175 11.37 -12.31 7.39
N ALA A 176 11.69 -11.68 8.52
CA ALA A 176 12.06 -12.36 9.77
C ALA A 176 10.97 -13.31 10.27
N ARG A 177 9.69 -12.94 10.11
CA ARG A 177 8.55 -13.78 10.51
C ARG A 177 8.01 -14.69 9.40
N SER A 178 8.58 -14.66 8.20
CA SER A 178 8.09 -15.51 7.11
C SER A 178 8.42 -16.97 7.36
N GLN A 179 7.42 -17.83 7.14
CA GLN A 179 7.52 -19.29 7.19
C GLN A 179 7.57 -19.90 5.78
N ILE A 180 7.44 -19.06 4.74
CA ILE A 180 7.40 -19.52 3.36
C ILE A 180 8.80 -19.79 2.85
N HIS A 181 9.05 -21.06 2.53
CA HIS A 181 10.18 -21.49 1.72
C HIS A 181 9.66 -21.94 0.36
N PRO A 182 9.86 -21.17 -0.72
CA PRO A 182 9.29 -21.47 -2.04
C PRO A 182 9.61 -22.89 -2.55
N ALA A 183 10.77 -23.44 -2.20
CA ALA A 183 11.20 -24.78 -2.60
C ALA A 183 10.37 -25.92 -1.97
N HIS A 184 9.59 -25.66 -0.93
CA HIS A 184 8.71 -26.67 -0.30
C HIS A 184 7.38 -26.85 -1.02
N PHE A 185 7.07 -26.00 -1.99
CA PHE A 185 5.81 -26.04 -2.72
C PHE A 185 6.02 -26.67 -4.09
N SER A 186 5.21 -27.67 -4.41
CA SER A 186 5.28 -28.40 -5.69
C SER A 186 4.56 -27.69 -6.84
N ASN A 187 3.71 -26.71 -6.54
CA ASN A 187 3.00 -25.91 -7.54
C ASN A 187 2.87 -24.44 -7.10
N MET A 188 2.70 -23.54 -8.08
CA MET A 188 2.65 -22.10 -7.84
C MET A 188 1.35 -21.67 -7.14
N ASP A 189 0.24 -22.35 -7.38
CA ASP A 189 -1.06 -22.00 -6.80
C ASP A 189 -1.05 -22.16 -5.27
N HIS A 190 -0.50 -23.26 -4.77
CA HIS A 190 -0.36 -23.51 -3.34
C HIS A 190 0.63 -22.53 -2.70
N LEU A 191 1.70 -22.16 -3.42
CA LEU A 191 2.64 -21.15 -2.96
C LEU A 191 1.97 -19.78 -2.84
N TYR A 192 1.19 -19.36 -3.84
CA TYR A 192 0.44 -18.09 -3.78
C TYR A 192 -0.65 -18.10 -2.71
N ALA A 193 -1.35 -19.21 -2.51
CA ALA A 193 -2.32 -19.34 -1.42
C ALA A 193 -1.65 -19.21 -0.05
N ALA A 194 -0.51 -19.85 0.16
CA ALA A 194 0.26 -19.78 1.41
C ALA A 194 0.85 -18.38 1.65
N LEU A 195 1.43 -17.76 0.61
CA LEU A 195 1.89 -16.37 0.67
C LEU A 195 0.74 -15.42 1.00
N ASN A 196 -0.43 -15.61 0.37
CA ASN A 196 -1.60 -14.81 0.64
C ASN A 196 -2.08 -14.92 2.09
N GLU A 197 -2.09 -16.14 2.65
CA GLU A 197 -2.40 -16.35 4.06
C GLU A 197 -1.42 -15.61 4.97
N GLU A 198 -0.12 -15.72 4.68
CA GLU A 198 0.93 -15.07 5.46
C GLU A 198 0.85 -13.53 5.39
N ILE A 199 0.68 -12.95 4.20
CA ILE A 199 0.57 -11.49 4.04
C ILE A 199 -0.82 -10.93 4.39
N SER A 200 -1.76 -11.78 4.81
CA SER A 200 -3.01 -11.35 5.46
C SER A 200 -2.85 -11.14 6.97
N ASP A 201 -1.79 -11.68 7.59
CA ASP A 201 -1.45 -11.42 8.99
C ASP A 201 -0.77 -10.05 9.12
N ALA A 202 -1.37 -9.13 9.88
CA ALA A 202 -0.92 -7.74 9.89
C ALA A 202 0.54 -7.55 10.34
N PRO A 203 1.01 -8.20 11.43
CA PRO A 203 2.41 -8.15 11.81
C PRO A 203 3.39 -8.63 10.73
N VAL A 204 3.06 -9.70 10.01
CA VAL A 204 3.92 -10.22 8.94
C VAL A 204 3.84 -9.34 7.69
N ALA A 205 2.64 -8.89 7.31
CA ALA A 205 2.42 -8.00 6.18
C ALA A 205 3.21 -6.68 6.29
N ILE A 206 3.32 -6.11 7.50
CA ILE A 206 4.14 -4.92 7.75
C ILE A 206 5.62 -5.18 7.45
N GLU A 207 6.14 -6.35 7.80
CA GLU A 207 7.53 -6.72 7.47
C GLU A 207 7.73 -6.86 5.96
N TYR A 208 6.78 -7.51 5.27
CA TYR A 208 6.80 -7.59 3.81
C TYR A 208 6.76 -6.20 3.16
N LEU A 209 5.95 -5.28 3.68
CA LEU A 209 5.90 -3.91 3.20
C LEU A 209 7.24 -3.21 3.43
N ALA A 210 7.82 -3.30 4.62
CA ALA A 210 9.13 -2.72 4.90
C ALA A 210 10.22 -3.28 3.97
N ALA A 211 10.28 -4.61 3.80
CA ALA A 211 11.20 -5.25 2.86
C ALA A 211 10.96 -4.79 1.41
N ASN A 212 9.69 -4.65 1.00
CA ASN A 212 9.34 -4.17 -0.34
C ASN A 212 9.73 -2.70 -0.57
N LEU A 213 9.67 -1.85 0.45
CA LEU A 213 10.17 -0.48 0.36
C LEU A 213 11.69 -0.43 0.21
N VAL A 214 12.43 -1.31 0.90
CA VAL A 214 13.89 -1.42 0.73
C VAL A 214 14.25 -1.95 -0.67
N ARG A 215 13.49 -2.93 -1.20
CA ARG A 215 13.58 -3.33 -2.61
C ARG A 215 13.37 -2.14 -3.56
N GLY A 216 12.44 -1.25 -3.22
CA GLY A 216 12.24 0.02 -3.91
C GLY A 216 13.46 0.94 -3.86
N CYS A 217 14.15 1.05 -2.71
CA CYS A 217 15.40 1.79 -2.58
C CYS A 217 16.50 1.21 -3.49
N TYR A 218 16.69 -0.13 -3.48
CA TYR A 218 17.64 -0.80 -4.37
C TYR A 218 17.37 -0.49 -5.84
N ARG A 219 16.11 -0.63 -6.27
CA ARG A 219 15.72 -0.37 -7.66
C ARG A 219 15.89 1.10 -8.04
N ALA A 220 15.46 2.02 -7.17
CA ALA A 220 15.58 3.46 -7.41
C ALA A 220 17.06 3.87 -7.56
N ARG A 221 17.94 3.33 -6.72
CA ARG A 221 19.40 3.54 -6.83
C ARG A 221 19.96 3.00 -8.15
N TYR A 222 19.56 1.79 -8.54
CA TYR A 222 20.01 1.18 -9.79
C TYR A 222 19.57 1.98 -11.01
N GLU A 223 18.32 2.45 -11.03
CA GLU A 223 17.78 3.27 -12.13
C GLU A 223 18.22 4.75 -12.06
N GLY A 224 18.96 5.16 -11.03
CA GLY A 224 19.44 6.53 -10.87
C GLY A 224 18.33 7.55 -10.60
N VAL A 225 17.23 7.13 -9.96
CA VAL A 225 16.08 8.00 -9.65
C VAL A 225 16.03 8.36 -8.16
N PRO A 226 15.52 9.56 -7.80
CA PRO A 226 15.48 10.00 -6.40
C PRO A 226 14.65 9.06 -5.51
N GLN A 227 15.14 8.71 -4.32
CA GLN A 227 14.42 7.83 -3.40
C GLN A 227 13.47 8.60 -2.48
N SER A 228 12.58 9.40 -3.08
CA SER A 228 11.57 10.14 -2.32
C SER A 228 10.46 9.22 -1.80
N TRP A 229 9.70 9.67 -0.79
CA TRP A 229 8.50 8.95 -0.36
C TRP A 229 7.51 8.74 -1.52
N ARG A 230 7.43 9.66 -2.48
CA ARG A 230 6.58 9.53 -3.67
C ARG A 230 7.06 8.41 -4.58
N THR A 231 8.37 8.32 -4.78
CA THR A 231 8.98 7.25 -5.59
C THR A 231 8.67 5.89 -4.98
N LEU A 232 8.93 5.73 -3.69
CA LEU A 232 8.73 4.44 -3.01
C LEU A 232 7.25 4.08 -2.84
N ALA A 233 6.37 5.06 -2.65
CA ALA A 233 4.92 4.84 -2.62
C ALA A 233 4.37 4.46 -4.01
N ALA A 234 4.84 5.10 -5.09
CA ALA A 234 4.48 4.74 -6.46
C ALA A 234 4.99 3.35 -6.85
N TRP A 235 6.21 3.02 -6.40
CA TRP A 235 6.78 1.68 -6.55
C TRP A 235 5.91 0.63 -5.88
N HIS A 236 5.52 0.86 -4.63
CA HIS A 236 4.64 -0.04 -3.90
C HIS A 236 3.30 -0.27 -4.63
N ASN A 237 2.67 0.80 -5.13
CA ASN A 237 1.34 0.74 -5.73
C ASN A 237 1.32 0.18 -7.17
N GLN A 238 2.27 0.59 -8.04
CA GLN A 238 2.25 0.22 -9.47
C GLN A 238 3.58 -0.32 -10.00
N GLY A 239 4.60 -0.52 -9.17
CA GLY A 239 5.92 -0.91 -9.65
C GLY A 239 6.61 0.19 -10.48
N ILE A 240 6.19 1.45 -10.30
CA ILE A 240 6.75 2.60 -11.03
C ILE A 240 7.75 3.33 -10.13
N VAL A 241 8.99 3.45 -10.59
CA VAL A 241 10.03 4.24 -9.91
C VAL A 241 10.42 5.51 -10.66
N GLN A 242 10.13 5.60 -11.96
CA GLN A 242 10.60 6.73 -12.77
C GLN A 242 9.66 7.95 -12.61
N PRO A 243 10.18 9.15 -12.29
CA PRO A 243 9.37 10.35 -12.14
C PRO A 243 8.52 10.69 -13.37
N THR A 244 9.04 10.43 -14.57
CA THR A 244 8.32 10.64 -15.84
C THR A 244 7.09 9.75 -15.94
N GLN A 245 7.22 8.45 -15.65
CA GLN A 245 6.10 7.49 -15.62
C GLN A 245 5.07 7.86 -14.54
N ILE A 246 5.53 8.30 -13.36
CA ILE A 246 4.65 8.84 -12.31
C ILE A 246 3.85 10.04 -12.83
N SER A 247 4.51 10.98 -13.51
CA SER A 247 3.87 12.17 -14.06
C SER A 247 2.89 11.86 -15.19
N GLN A 248 3.03 10.73 -15.88
CA GLN A 248 2.16 10.32 -16.98
C GLN A 248 0.98 9.44 -16.51
N SER A 249 1.09 8.81 -15.35
CA SER A 249 0.05 7.96 -14.77
C SER A 249 -0.91 8.75 -13.87
N GLY A 250 -2.08 9.10 -14.40
CA GLY A 250 -3.13 9.77 -13.62
C GLY A 250 -3.56 8.98 -12.37
N TRP A 251 -3.54 7.65 -12.45
CA TRP A 251 -3.79 6.75 -11.33
C TRP A 251 -2.72 6.85 -10.24
N THR A 252 -1.44 6.81 -10.62
CA THR A 252 -0.34 6.98 -9.65
C THR A 252 -0.37 8.37 -9.03
N GLN A 253 -0.63 9.43 -9.79
CA GLN A 253 -0.77 10.77 -9.22
C GLN A 253 -1.92 10.86 -8.22
N ALA A 254 -3.07 10.26 -8.53
CA ALA A 254 -4.21 10.22 -7.62
C ALA A 254 -3.87 9.47 -6.33
N TYR A 255 -3.19 8.33 -6.44
CA TYR A 255 -2.68 7.58 -5.31
C TYR A 255 -1.71 8.41 -4.46
N LEU A 256 -0.71 9.05 -5.07
CA LEU A 256 0.28 9.86 -4.36
C LEU A 256 -0.33 11.09 -3.68
N ARG A 257 -1.34 11.71 -4.31
CA ARG A 257 -2.10 12.82 -3.70
C ARG A 257 -2.83 12.36 -2.45
N ARG A 258 -3.49 11.19 -2.50
CA ARG A 258 -4.18 10.59 -1.35
C ARG A 258 -3.20 10.19 -0.25
N ALA A 259 -2.14 9.46 -0.59
CA ALA A 259 -1.08 9.10 0.35
C ALA A 259 -0.46 10.33 1.03
N GLY A 260 -0.24 11.41 0.27
CA GLY A 260 0.25 12.69 0.80
C GLY A 260 -0.68 13.29 1.86
N ALA A 261 -2.00 13.11 1.74
CA ALA A 261 -2.98 13.58 2.72
C ALA A 261 -2.85 12.85 4.07
N TYR A 262 -2.36 11.61 4.10
CA TYR A 262 -2.18 10.83 5.33
C TYR A 262 -0.83 11.09 6.03
N ILE A 263 0.11 11.85 5.45
CA ILE A 263 1.41 12.16 6.06
C ILE A 263 1.27 12.78 7.48
N PRO A 264 0.40 13.78 7.71
CA PRO A 264 0.22 14.35 9.05
C PRO A 264 -0.33 13.32 10.04
N THR A 265 -1.29 12.49 9.64
CA THR A 265 -1.89 11.43 10.47
C THR A 265 -0.85 10.39 10.88
N ALA A 266 -0.05 9.92 9.92
CA ALA A 266 1.05 8.98 10.17
C ALA A 266 2.12 9.57 11.11
N HIS A 267 2.44 10.84 10.93
CA HIS A 267 3.35 11.55 11.83
C HIS A 267 2.79 11.69 13.25
N ALA A 268 1.50 11.99 13.40
CA ALA A 268 0.85 12.07 14.70
C ALA A 268 0.85 10.73 15.43
N LEU A 269 0.53 9.63 14.73
CA LEU A 269 0.61 8.26 15.26
C LEU A 269 2.00 7.99 15.85
N LEU A 270 3.05 8.18 15.05
CA LEU A 270 4.43 7.83 15.43
C LEU A 270 5.03 8.74 16.52
N ARG A 271 4.41 9.88 16.81
CA ARG A 271 4.82 10.79 17.89
C ARG A 271 4.11 10.54 19.22
N ALA A 272 3.03 9.77 19.23
CA ALA A 272 2.23 9.55 20.43
C ALA A 272 3.02 8.88 21.58
N ASP A 273 4.16 8.23 21.29
CA ASP A 273 5.07 7.64 22.28
C ASP A 273 6.15 8.60 22.84
N VAL A 274 6.21 9.86 22.37
CA VAL A 274 7.09 10.91 22.96
C VAL A 274 6.32 11.72 24.03
N GLN A 275 5.46 11.05 24.78
CA GLN A 275 5.05 11.50 26.10
C GLN A 275 5.83 10.62 27.07
N PRO A 276 6.81 11.16 27.84
CA PRO A 276 7.36 10.38 28.94
C PRO A 276 6.18 9.96 29.79
N SER A 277 6.06 8.65 30.04
CA SER A 277 5.18 8.14 31.08
C SER A 277 5.36 9.05 32.29
N ALA A 278 4.29 9.77 32.66
CA ALA A 278 4.21 10.52 33.90
C ALA A 278 4.21 9.48 35.05
N GLY A 279 5.36 8.85 35.24
CA GLY A 279 5.69 7.96 36.32
C GLY A 279 6.57 8.74 37.28
N GLY A 280 6.08 8.91 38.50
CA GLY A 280 6.91 9.22 39.64
C GLY A 280 7.10 10.71 39.93
N CYS A 281 6.05 11.36 40.44
CA CYS A 281 6.30 12.27 41.55
C CYS A 281 5.99 11.52 42.84
N CYS A 282 7.04 10.97 43.44
CA CYS A 282 7.08 10.73 44.87
C CYS A 282 7.04 12.09 45.56
N ARG A 283 5.99 12.37 46.34
CA ARG A 283 6.05 12.89 47.72
C ARG A 283 4.63 13.13 48.22
#